data_AF-A0AAU5R3P0-F1
#
_entry.id   AF-A0AAU5R3P0-F1
#
_cell.length_a   1.000
_cell.length_b   1.000
_cell.length_c   1.000
_cell.angle_alpha   90.00
_cell.angle_beta   90.00
_cell.angle_gamma   90.00
#
_symmetry.space_group_name_H-M   'P 1'
#
loop_
_entity.id
_entity.type
_entity.pdbx_description
1 polymer ?
#
loop_
_entity_poly.entity_id
_entity_poly.type
_entity_poly.pdbx_seq_one_letter_code
_entity_poly.pdbx_strand_id
1 'polypeptide(L)' 'MSQVFSEETHRNLLSRIPQCTGRDIADWLRTVDDGPSLFRFEEKVSWLRSEHDLTYGHAKAIIHEYDLRRAARRLL' A
#
# COMPACT_ATOMS: atom_id res chain seq x y z
N MET A 1 -7.88 -15.68 -15.93
CA MET A 1 -6.43 -15.56 -15.75
C MET A 1 -6.17 -14.69 -14.54
N SER A 2 -5.71 -15.29 -13.45
CA SER A 2 -5.28 -14.54 -12.27
C SER A 2 -4.08 -13.70 -12.69
N GLN A 3 -4.23 -12.39 -12.80
CA GLN A 3 -3.10 -11.47 -12.96
C GLN A 3 -2.27 -11.57 -11.69
N VAL A 4 -1.36 -12.54 -11.67
CA VAL A 4 -0.24 -12.55 -10.76
C VAL A 4 0.51 -11.28 -11.12
N PHE A 5 0.31 -10.23 -10.34
CA PHE A 5 1.20 -9.08 -10.37
C PHE A 5 2.57 -9.68 -10.05
N SER A 6 3.38 -9.94 -11.07
CA SER A 6 4.75 -10.40 -10.87
C SER A 6 5.39 -9.47 -9.85
N GLU A 7 6.13 -10.01 -8.89
CA GLU A 7 6.78 -9.24 -7.83
C GLU A 7 7.63 -8.09 -8.39
N GLU A 8 8.12 -8.26 -9.62
CA GLU A 8 8.81 -7.23 -10.40
C GLU A 8 7.91 -6.04 -10.78
N THR A 9 6.67 -6.28 -11.22
CA THR A 9 5.67 -5.24 -11.49
C THR A 9 5.32 -4.51 -10.21
N HIS A 10 5.13 -5.24 -9.11
CA HIS A 10 4.87 -4.65 -7.79
C HIS A 10 6.02 -3.74 -7.34
N ARG A 11 7.28 -4.22 -7.42
CA ARG A 11 8.47 -3.42 -7.09
C ARG A 11 8.62 -2.18 -7.96
N ASN A 12 8.40 -2.31 -9.27
CA ASN A 12 8.39 -1.16 -10.18
C ASN A 12 7.32 -0.13 -9.79
N LEU A 13 6.14 -0.60 -9.39
CA LEU A 13 5.05 0.27 -8.96
C LEU A 13 5.41 1.00 -7.67
N LEU A 14 5.91 0.27 -6.66
CA LEU A 14 6.38 0.85 -5.39
C LEU A 14 7.46 1.91 -5.63
N SER A 15 8.43 1.65 -6.52
CA SER A 15 9.48 2.62 -6.84
C SER A 15 8.96 3.91 -7.47
N ARG A 16 7.78 3.90 -8.10
CA ARG A 16 7.18 5.06 -8.76
C ARG A 16 6.31 5.88 -7.81
N ILE A 17 5.79 5.29 -6.74
CA ILE A 17 4.91 5.97 -5.79
C ILE A 17 5.56 7.23 -5.19
N PRO A 18 6.82 7.21 -4.70
CA PRO A 18 7.46 8.42 -4.18
C PRO A 18 7.61 9.53 -5.22
N GLN A 19 7.86 9.15 -6.47
CA GLN A 19 8.00 10.10 -7.57
C GLN A 19 6.67 10.73 -7.98
N CYS A 20 5.58 9.94 -7.98
CA CYS A 20 4.25 10.43 -8.33
C CYS A 20 3.56 11.19 -7.18
N THR A 21 3.79 10.76 -5.95
CA THR A 21 3.07 11.26 -4.77
C THR A 21 3.87 12.26 -3.94
N GLY A 22 5.18 12.40 -4.21
CA GLY A 22 6.10 13.22 -3.42
C GLY A 22 6.35 12.71 -2.01
N ARG A 23 5.86 11.51 -1.67
CA ARG A 23 5.94 10.91 -0.33
C ARG A 23 6.48 9.49 -0.41
N ASP A 24 7.44 9.20 0.46
CA ASP A 24 8.10 7.91 0.49
C ASP A 24 7.16 6.78 0.95
N ILE A 25 7.48 5.54 0.58
CA ILE A 25 6.63 4.39 0.93
C ILE A 25 6.56 4.20 2.43
N ALA A 26 7.68 4.37 3.15
CA ALA A 26 7.70 4.26 4.60
C ALA A 26 6.73 5.25 5.26
N ASP A 27 6.61 6.45 4.70
CA ASP A 27 5.70 7.47 5.21
C ASP A 27 4.25 7.12 4.87
N TRP A 28 3.99 6.54 3.70
CA TRP A 28 2.68 5.96 3.38
C TRP A 28 2.26 4.85 4.33
N LEU A 29 3.16 3.94 4.68
CA LEU A 29 2.88 2.89 5.66
C LEU A 29 2.51 3.48 7.02
N ARG A 30 3.21 4.54 7.42
CA ARG A 30 2.94 5.24 8.67
C ARG A 30 1.59 5.93 8.63
N THR A 31 1.22 6.55 7.50
CA THR A 31 -0.13 7.10 7.30
C THR A 31 -1.20 6.01 7.45
N VAL A 32 -0.98 4.82 6.88
CA VAL A 32 -1.90 3.68 7.03
C VAL A 32 -1.95 3.17 8.47
N ASP A 33 -0.84 3.25 9.21
CA ASP A 33 -0.75 2.85 10.62
C ASP A 33 -1.43 3.85 11.57
N ASP A 34 -1.28 5.15 11.30
CA ASP A 34 -1.91 6.27 12.02
C ASP A 34 -3.40 6.43 11.67
N GLY A 35 -3.77 6.02 10.46
CA GLY A 35 -5.12 6.05 9.95
C GLY A 35 -6.09 5.06 10.64
N PRO A 36 -7.33 4.96 10.13
CA PRO A 36 -8.34 4.11 10.72
C PRO A 36 -7.87 2.66 10.72
N SER A 37 -8.07 1.98 11.86
CA SER A 37 -7.75 0.55 12.06
C SER A 37 -8.71 -0.37 11.30
N LEU A 38 -8.80 -0.18 9.98
CA LEU A 38 -9.61 -0.98 9.08
C LEU A 38 -9.06 -2.41 9.05
N PHE A 39 -9.94 -3.40 9.14
CA PHE A 39 -9.55 -4.81 9.07
C PHE A 39 -9.46 -5.32 7.63
N ARG A 40 -10.25 -4.73 6.72
CA ARG A 40 -10.34 -5.18 5.33
C ARG A 40 -9.33 -4.48 4.44
N PHE A 41 -8.65 -5.25 3.61
CA PHE A 41 -7.69 -4.77 2.63
C PHE A 41 -8.29 -3.73 1.69
N GLU A 42 -9.45 -4.04 1.08
CA GLU A 42 -10.10 -3.13 0.12
C GLU A 42 -10.55 -1.81 0.76
N GLU A 43 -10.96 -1.83 2.02
CA GLU A 43 -11.35 -0.60 2.72
C GLU A 43 -10.15 0.30 2.96
N LYS A 44 -8.99 -0.25 3.34
CA LYS A 44 -7.75 0.55 3.43
C LYS A 44 -7.37 1.17 2.11
N VAL A 45 -7.49 0.41 1.01
CA VAL A 45 -7.22 0.91 -0.34
C VAL A 45 -8.19 2.03 -0.71
N SER A 46 -9.48 1.87 -0.41
CA SER A 46 -10.49 2.89 -0.66
C SER A 46 -10.31 4.12 0.23
N TRP A 47 -9.89 3.98 1.47
CA TRP A 47 -9.60 5.12 2.35
C TRP A 47 -8.38 5.89 1.83
N LEU A 48 -7.28 5.19 1.56
CA LEU A 48 -6.02 5.81 1.13
C LEU A 48 -6.18 6.53 -0.22
N ARG A 49 -6.95 5.94 -1.14
CA ARG A 49 -7.25 6.61 -2.42
C ARG A 49 -8.11 7.86 -2.23
N SER A 50 -9.07 7.83 -1.30
CA SER A 50 -10.01 8.93 -1.11
C SER A 50 -9.39 10.10 -0.33
N GLU A 51 -8.45 9.82 0.58
CA GLU A 51 -7.71 10.86 1.32
C GLU A 51 -6.62 11.52 0.47
N HIS A 52 -5.95 10.76 -0.39
CA HIS A 52 -4.73 11.20 -1.06
C HIS A 52 -4.78 11.17 -2.59
N ASP A 53 -5.98 11.00 -3.16
CA ASP A 53 -6.24 10.92 -4.61
C ASP A 53 -5.30 9.92 -5.33
N LEU A 54 -5.00 8.79 -4.68
CA LEU A 54 -4.12 7.78 -5.24
C LEU A 54 -4.85 6.91 -6.25
N THR A 55 -4.11 6.45 -7.27
CA THR A 55 -4.65 5.41 -8.15
C THR A 55 -4.84 4.10 -7.38
N TYR A 56 -5.83 3.31 -7.79
CA TYR A 56 -6.11 2.02 -7.17
C TYR A 56 -4.87 1.11 -7.13
N GLY A 57 -4.04 1.14 -8.18
CA GLY A 57 -2.79 0.37 -8.23
C GLY A 57 -1.78 0.80 -7.17
N HIS A 58 -1.55 2.11 -7.02
CA HIS A 58 -0.63 2.64 -6.01
C HIS A 58 -1.12 2.33 -4.60
N ALA A 59 -2.40 2.60 -4.33
CA ALA A 59 -2.99 2.33 -3.03
C ALA A 59 -2.94 0.83 -2.69
N LYS A 60 -3.29 -0.04 -3.63
CA LYS A 60 -3.19 -1.50 -3.47
C LYS A 60 -1.77 -1.95 -3.13
N ALA A 61 -0.76 -1.41 -3.81
CA ALA A 61 0.64 -1.77 -3.57
C ALA A 61 1.10 -1.36 -2.16
N ILE A 62 0.75 -0.15 -1.71
CA ILE A 62 1.07 0.35 -0.36
C ILE A 62 0.44 -0.55 0.71
N ILE A 63 -0.87 -0.83 0.62
CA ILE A 63 -1.56 -1.64 1.62
C ILE A 63 -1.02 -3.07 1.65
N HIS A 64 -0.65 -3.63 0.50
CA HIS A 64 -0.09 -4.97 0.42
C HIS A 64 1.26 -5.07 1.16
N GLU A 65 2.14 -4.11 0.92
CA GLU A 65 3.43 -4.00 1.60
C GLU A 65 3.25 -3.75 3.11
N TYR A 66 2.25 -2.95 3.50
CA TYR A 66 1.89 -2.75 4.92
C TYR A 66 1.48 -4.06 5.58
N ASP A 67 0.63 -4.86 4.93
CA ASP A 67 0.16 -6.13 5.45
C ASP A 67 1.30 -7.14 5.58
N LEU A 68 2.17 -7.24 4.58
CA LEU A 68 3.39 -8.07 4.63
C LEU A 68 4.29 -7.71 5.81
N ARG A 69 4.58 -6.42 6.01
CA ARG A 69 5.38 -5.94 7.14
C ARG A 69 4.69 -6.15 8.49
N ARG A 70 3.37 -6.01 8.55
CA ARG A 70 2.58 -6.26 9.76
C ARG A 70 2.53 -7.75 10.11
N ALA A 71 2.37 -8.61 9.12
CA ALA A 71 2.41 -10.06 9.29
C ALA A 71 3.79 -10.52 9.78
N ALA A 72 4.88 -9.99 9.18
CA ALA A 72 6.25 -10.26 9.63
C ALA A 72 6.48 -9.84 11.09
N ARG A 73 5.93 -8.69 11.51
CA ARG A 73 5.99 -8.23 12.92
C ARG A 73 5.16 -9.09 13.88
N ARG A 74 4.06 -9.69 13.42
CA ARG A 74 3.17 -10.54 14.25
C ARG A 74 3.69 -11.96 14.45
N LEU A 75 4.63 -12.41 13.62
CA LEU A 75 5.24 -13.75 13.68
C LEU A 75 6.44 -13.83 14.66
N LEU A 76 6.77 -12.74 15.33
CA LEU A 76 7.78 -12.65 16.41
C LEU A 76 7.08 -12.62 17.78
#